data_AF-A0A661RE68-F1
#
_entry.id   AF-A0A661RE68-F1
#
_cell.length_a   1.000
_cell.length_b   1.000
_cell.length_c   1.000
_cell.angle_alpha   90.00
_cell.angle_beta   90.00
_cell.angle_gamma   90.00
#
_symmetry.space_group_name_H-M   'P 1'
#
loop_
_entity.id
_entity.type
_entity.pdbx_description
1 polymer ?
#
loop_
_entity_poly.entity_id
_entity_poly.type
_entity_poly.pdbx_seq_one_letter_code
_entity_poly.pdbx_strand_id
1 'polypeptide(L)'
;MRTQKSVLILAATFLITFAASYAFAGHGAVHKPKHEEFPEGDTVNIAGIIYNPHKEPVGECHVTIYQNGREVDHLETAHNGKYVSRFKVKKGSVPGSTFVIQAKKTSFGTKRITFKGTDFSQKGTHFYLSEDITIPRVRDAAFWISTIVFVGAYVLIAFELLHRTIAALLGAAIMMCISYTIGTINPAFRIFSFETAIASIDMNVIFLLMGMMIIVGILKNTGVFQWSAYMSYKLAKGRVFLLAVILMTFTAVSSAFLDNVTTMLLLTGVAIEICLSLNLNPLYLLIPLVLASNVGGTATLIGDPPNIMIGSYAGLTFMDFVIALAPICLLAMIAMFIYTKLVWGKDYRKSQESVTNVDKFVAELKEKYKIYDKTLLTYGGIVLAFVIFLFLSHGYWHMEVSIAALTGAAILFTIGVVTKKVDMLHLIEKDIEWPTLMFFIFLFILVGAVEQAGLLALIADWILHLSKGSFFISMTLILWVAALMSAFVDNIPFTATMLPIVAYLSKVIPGSENTLWWALALGACFGGNGTIIGASANVVTMGIAESKGYRISFGGFMKTAFPYMIISILICQVWLIVFRPG
;
A
#
# COMPACT_ATOMS: atom_id res chain seq x y z
N MET A 1 12.59 28.56 -1.61
CA MET A 1 11.93 29.59 -2.47
C MET A 1 12.19 29.44 -3.96
N ARG A 2 13.40 29.11 -4.45
CA ARG A 2 13.64 28.91 -5.90
C ARG A 2 12.91 27.68 -6.48
N THR A 3 12.85 26.57 -5.74
CA THR A 3 12.18 25.32 -6.14
C THR A 3 10.66 25.43 -6.24
N GLN A 4 9.99 26.18 -5.34
CA GLN A 4 8.54 26.41 -5.43
C GLN A 4 8.13 27.22 -6.67
N LYS A 5 8.95 28.19 -7.11
CA LYS A 5 8.69 28.96 -8.33
C LYS A 5 8.79 28.08 -9.58
N SER A 6 9.74 27.13 -9.62
CA SER A 6 9.89 26.20 -10.74
C SER A 6 8.68 25.27 -10.90
N VAL A 7 8.11 24.79 -9.79
CA VAL A 7 6.91 23.93 -9.78
C VAL A 7 5.67 24.70 -10.24
N LEU A 8 5.52 25.96 -9.81
CA LEU A 8 4.42 26.82 -10.27
C LEU A 8 4.50 27.12 -11.77
N ILE A 9 5.71 27.33 -12.29
CA ILE A 9 5.92 27.58 -13.73
C ILE A 9 5.60 26.32 -14.53
N LEU A 10 5.97 25.13 -14.05
CA LEU A 10 5.63 23.87 -14.73
C LEU A 10 4.11 23.64 -14.77
N ALA A 11 3.42 23.87 -13.65
CA ALA A 11 1.96 23.73 -13.54
C ALA A 11 1.21 24.76 -14.41
N ALA A 12 1.67 26.02 -14.44
CA ALA A 12 1.10 27.08 -15.26
C ALA A 12 1.33 26.84 -16.76
N THR A 13 2.51 26.33 -17.15
CA THR A 13 2.80 26.00 -18.54
C THR A 13 1.89 24.86 -19.02
N PHE A 14 1.65 23.85 -18.17
CA PHE A 14 0.75 22.73 -18.46
C PHE A 14 -0.70 23.19 -18.69
N LEU A 15 -1.20 24.09 -17.83
CA LEU A 15 -2.54 24.70 -17.92
C LEU A 15 -2.74 25.48 -19.24
N ILE A 16 -1.72 26.22 -19.69
CA ILE A 16 -1.80 27.03 -20.91
C ILE A 16 -1.81 26.15 -22.17
N THR A 17 -1.02 25.07 -22.21
CA THR A 17 -1.08 24.09 -23.31
C THR A 17 -2.43 23.38 -23.39
N PHE A 18 -3.12 23.19 -22.27
CA PHE A 18 -4.42 22.51 -22.20
C PHE A 18 -5.60 23.41 -22.61
N ALA A 19 -5.54 24.70 -22.30
CA ALA A 19 -6.57 25.67 -22.72
C ALA A 19 -6.65 25.81 -24.24
N ALA A 20 -5.53 25.62 -24.96
CA ALA A 20 -5.49 25.67 -26.42
C ALA A 20 -6.17 24.46 -27.10
N SER A 21 -6.29 23.31 -26.43
CA SER A 21 -6.91 22.10 -26.97
C SER A 21 -8.45 22.07 -26.90
N TYR A 22 -9.08 22.94 -26.10
CA TYR A 22 -10.54 22.96 -25.92
C TYR A 22 -11.34 23.49 -27.12
N ALA A 23 -10.69 24.08 -28.13
CA ALA A 23 -11.37 24.63 -29.29
C ALA A 23 -11.89 23.58 -30.30
N PHE A 24 -11.63 22.28 -30.12
CA PHE A 24 -11.92 21.25 -31.14
C PHE A 24 -12.64 19.97 -30.69
N ALA A 25 -12.98 19.78 -29.40
CA ALA A 25 -13.53 18.51 -28.91
C ALA A 25 -15.07 18.53 -28.79
N GLY A 26 -15.77 18.44 -29.93
CA GLY A 26 -17.21 18.12 -29.96
C GLY A 26 -17.48 16.73 -29.39
N HIS A 27 -18.41 16.61 -28.44
CA HIS A 27 -18.83 15.33 -27.87
C HIS A 27 -19.64 14.52 -28.90
N GLY A 28 -19.01 13.50 -29.49
CA GLY A 28 -19.70 12.50 -30.30
C GLY A 28 -20.28 11.39 -29.43
N ALA A 29 -21.60 11.27 -29.39
CA ALA A 29 -22.27 10.11 -28.82
C ALA A 29 -21.85 8.83 -29.57
N VAL A 30 -21.53 7.75 -28.84
CA VAL A 30 -21.24 6.43 -29.42
C VAL A 30 -22.50 5.90 -30.09
N HIS A 31 -22.63 6.15 -31.39
CA HIS A 31 -23.71 5.60 -32.21
C HIS A 31 -23.46 4.09 -32.37
N LYS A 32 -24.42 3.27 -31.92
CA LYS A 32 -24.50 1.88 -32.41
C LYS A 32 -24.64 1.92 -33.94
N PRO A 33 -23.90 1.09 -34.71
CA PRO A 33 -24.07 1.04 -36.14
C PRO A 33 -25.53 0.74 -36.48
N LYS A 34 -26.05 1.36 -37.54
CA LYS A 34 -27.36 0.97 -38.08
C LYS A 34 -27.26 -0.46 -38.59
N HIS A 35 -27.72 -1.43 -37.81
CA HIS A 35 -27.78 -2.82 -38.23
C HIS A 35 -28.99 -3.04 -39.15
N GLU A 36 -28.83 -3.92 -40.14
CA GLU A 36 -29.98 -4.56 -40.79
C GLU A 36 -30.61 -5.52 -39.77
N GLU A 37 -31.86 -5.25 -39.37
CA GLU A 37 -32.58 -6.15 -38.47
C GLU A 37 -33.06 -7.37 -39.27
N PHE A 38 -32.72 -8.57 -38.79
CA PHE A 38 -33.22 -9.84 -39.31
C PHE A 38 -34.14 -10.51 -38.27
N PRO A 39 -35.44 -10.17 -38.20
CA PRO A 39 -36.35 -10.71 -37.18
C PRO A 39 -36.38 -12.26 -37.16
N GLU A 40 -36.36 -12.88 -38.33
CA GLU A 40 -36.32 -14.35 -38.54
C GLU A 40 -34.90 -14.88 -38.90
N GLY A 41 -33.86 -14.12 -38.58
CA GLY A 41 -32.47 -14.47 -38.85
C GLY A 41 -31.92 -15.58 -37.93
N ASP A 42 -30.79 -16.15 -38.32
CA ASP A 42 -30.01 -17.03 -37.45
C ASP A 42 -29.35 -16.20 -36.34
N THR A 43 -29.36 -16.71 -35.12
CA THR A 43 -28.78 -16.03 -33.95
C THR A 43 -27.35 -16.52 -33.73
N VAL A 44 -26.39 -15.59 -33.76
CA VAL A 44 -24.98 -15.88 -33.52
C VAL A 44 -24.62 -15.41 -32.11
N ASN A 45 -24.04 -16.31 -31.32
CA ASN A 45 -23.53 -16.03 -29.98
C ASN A 45 -22.02 -16.27 -29.98
N ILE A 46 -21.26 -15.23 -29.66
CA ILE A 46 -19.81 -15.31 -29.53
C ILE A 46 -19.44 -14.87 -28.12
N ALA A 47 -18.69 -15.69 -27.40
CA ALA A 47 -18.24 -15.39 -26.05
C ALA A 47 -16.78 -15.78 -25.83
N GLY A 48 -16.18 -15.25 -24.77
CA GLY A 48 -14.80 -15.57 -24.42
C GLY A 48 -14.22 -14.63 -23.37
N ILE A 49 -12.95 -14.85 -23.03
CA ILE A 49 -12.17 -13.99 -22.14
C ILE A 49 -10.96 -13.45 -22.89
N ILE A 50 -10.71 -12.14 -22.76
CA ILE A 50 -9.48 -11.53 -23.24
C ILE A 50 -8.44 -11.56 -22.13
N TYR A 51 -7.26 -12.08 -22.44
CA TYR A 51 -6.11 -12.21 -21.54
C TYR A 51 -4.93 -11.35 -21.99
N ASN A 52 -4.13 -10.91 -21.02
CA ASN A 52 -2.80 -10.37 -21.25
C ASN A 52 -1.75 -11.51 -21.35
N PRO A 53 -0.48 -11.23 -21.68
CA PRO A 53 0.58 -12.26 -21.74
C PRO A 53 0.80 -13.01 -20.42
N HIS A 54 0.44 -12.39 -19.30
CA HIS A 54 0.53 -12.91 -17.94
C HIS A 54 -0.71 -13.75 -17.55
N LYS A 55 -1.60 -14.04 -18.51
CA LYS A 55 -2.88 -14.77 -18.34
C LYS A 55 -3.87 -14.12 -17.38
N GLU A 56 -3.79 -12.80 -17.22
CA GLU A 56 -4.76 -12.05 -16.44
C GLU A 56 -5.83 -11.44 -17.35
N PRO A 57 -7.10 -11.41 -16.91
CA PRO A 57 -8.17 -10.87 -17.73
C PRO A 57 -7.98 -9.38 -18.02
N VAL A 58 -8.35 -8.96 -19.23
CA VAL A 58 -8.24 -7.56 -19.68
C VAL A 58 -9.62 -6.96 -19.85
N GLY A 59 -10.05 -6.18 -18.86
CA GLY A 59 -11.24 -5.32 -18.97
C GLY A 59 -11.03 -4.13 -19.92
N GLU A 60 -12.11 -3.46 -20.32
CA GLU A 60 -12.07 -2.26 -21.16
C GLU A 60 -11.38 -2.48 -22.52
N CYS A 61 -11.45 -3.70 -23.05
CA CYS A 61 -10.97 -4.02 -24.38
C CYS A 61 -12.13 -3.91 -25.37
N HIS A 62 -11.95 -3.12 -26.42
CA HIS A 62 -12.92 -3.03 -27.50
C HIS A 62 -12.85 -4.30 -28.36
N VAL A 63 -13.98 -4.96 -28.49
CA VAL A 63 -14.16 -6.16 -29.31
C VAL A 63 -15.11 -5.81 -30.45
N THR A 64 -14.60 -5.90 -31.68
CA THR A 64 -15.40 -5.67 -32.90
C THR A 64 -15.50 -6.97 -33.67
N ILE A 65 -16.71 -7.33 -34.09
CA ILE A 65 -16.98 -8.57 -34.82
C ILE A 65 -17.37 -8.20 -36.25
N TYR A 66 -16.70 -8.84 -37.21
CA TYR A 66 -16.94 -8.68 -38.64
C TYR A 66 -17.47 -9.99 -39.23
N GLN A 67 -18.47 -9.90 -40.10
CA GLN A 67 -18.92 -11.00 -40.97
C GLN A 67 -18.62 -10.62 -42.42
N ASN A 68 -17.82 -11.43 -43.12
CA ASN A 68 -17.40 -11.18 -44.51
C ASN A 68 -16.82 -9.77 -44.72
N GLY A 69 -16.12 -9.23 -43.71
CA GLY A 69 -15.53 -7.89 -43.73
C GLY A 69 -16.46 -6.73 -43.33
N ARG A 70 -17.76 -6.96 -43.13
CA ARG A 70 -18.71 -5.96 -42.61
C ARG A 70 -18.83 -6.09 -41.10
N GLU A 71 -18.78 -4.97 -40.38
CA GLU A 71 -19.01 -4.94 -38.94
C GLU A 71 -20.45 -5.35 -38.61
N VAL A 72 -20.61 -6.36 -37.75
CA VAL A 72 -21.91 -6.91 -37.34
C VAL A 72 -22.22 -6.68 -35.87
N ASP A 73 -21.21 -6.46 -35.04
CA ASP A 73 -21.38 -6.09 -33.63
C ASP A 73 -20.09 -5.45 -33.09
N HIS A 74 -20.21 -4.64 -32.04
CA HIS A 74 -19.08 -4.12 -31.27
C HIS A 74 -19.47 -3.98 -29.79
N LEU A 75 -18.53 -4.30 -28.90
CA LEU A 75 -18.72 -4.21 -27.46
C LEU A 75 -17.39 -3.95 -26.74
N GLU A 76 -17.46 -3.80 -25.43
CA GLU A 76 -16.31 -3.64 -24.53
C GLU A 76 -16.31 -4.76 -23.50
N THR A 77 -15.13 -5.30 -23.17
CA THR A 77 -15.02 -6.35 -22.15
C THR A 77 -15.38 -5.82 -20.77
N ALA A 78 -16.07 -6.65 -19.97
CA ALA A 78 -16.24 -6.39 -18.55
C ALA A 78 -14.88 -6.43 -17.81
N HIS A 79 -14.81 -5.92 -16.57
CA HIS A 79 -13.56 -5.89 -15.78
C HIS A 79 -12.85 -7.25 -15.67
N ASN A 80 -13.59 -8.35 -15.69
CA ASN A 80 -13.07 -9.72 -15.69
C ASN A 80 -12.66 -10.25 -17.08
N GLY A 81 -12.48 -9.37 -18.06
CA GLY A 81 -12.07 -9.68 -19.43
C GLY A 81 -13.10 -10.39 -20.29
N LYS A 82 -14.30 -10.70 -19.76
CA LYS A 82 -15.34 -11.41 -20.50
C LYS A 82 -15.96 -10.50 -21.56
N TYR A 83 -16.19 -11.07 -22.74
CA TYR A 83 -17.02 -10.49 -23.78
C TYR A 83 -18.12 -11.47 -24.17
N VAL A 84 -19.32 -10.95 -24.43
CA VAL A 84 -20.46 -11.72 -24.92
C VAL A 84 -21.18 -10.88 -25.95
N SER A 85 -21.21 -11.39 -27.18
CA SER A 85 -21.89 -10.78 -28.32
C SER A 85 -23.04 -11.69 -28.76
N ARG A 86 -24.19 -11.08 -29.00
CA ARG A 86 -25.37 -11.75 -29.55
C ARG A 86 -26.01 -10.85 -30.60
N PHE A 87 -25.99 -11.32 -31.84
CA PHE A 87 -26.60 -10.61 -32.98
C PHE A 87 -27.30 -11.60 -33.91
N LYS A 88 -28.19 -11.07 -34.76
CA LYS A 88 -28.89 -11.84 -35.77
C LYS A 88 -28.31 -11.57 -37.14
N VAL A 89 -28.18 -12.62 -37.95
CA VAL A 89 -27.73 -12.54 -39.34
C VAL A 89 -28.76 -13.16 -40.27
N LYS A 90 -28.64 -12.93 -41.58
CA LYS A 90 -29.50 -13.56 -42.58
C LYS A 90 -29.51 -15.08 -42.41
N LYS A 91 -30.70 -15.67 -42.41
CA LYS A 91 -30.90 -17.12 -42.26
C LYS A 91 -30.10 -17.90 -43.31
N GLY A 92 -29.39 -18.94 -42.87
CA GLY A 92 -28.52 -19.79 -43.70
C GLY A 92 -27.19 -19.17 -44.12
N SER A 93 -26.89 -17.92 -43.72
CA SER A 93 -25.64 -17.25 -44.11
C SER A 93 -24.43 -17.71 -43.30
N VAL A 94 -24.63 -18.23 -42.09
CA VAL A 94 -23.53 -18.54 -41.15
C VAL A 94 -22.53 -19.53 -41.74
N PRO A 95 -22.90 -20.73 -42.26
CA PRO A 95 -21.92 -21.73 -42.69
C PRO A 95 -20.97 -21.28 -43.81
N GLY A 96 -21.43 -20.38 -44.69
CA GLY A 96 -20.64 -19.82 -45.80
C GLY A 96 -19.92 -18.51 -45.47
N SER A 97 -20.09 -17.98 -44.25
CA SER A 97 -19.48 -16.72 -43.83
C SER A 97 -18.13 -16.94 -43.15
N THR A 98 -17.30 -15.90 -43.24
CA THR A 98 -16.08 -15.75 -42.45
C THR A 98 -16.35 -14.71 -41.36
N PHE A 99 -16.11 -15.08 -40.11
CA PHE A 99 -16.19 -14.19 -38.96
C PHE A 99 -14.79 -13.77 -38.51
N VAL A 100 -14.61 -12.50 -38.19
CA VAL A 100 -13.35 -11.99 -37.62
C VAL A 100 -13.65 -11.30 -36.30
N ILE A 101 -13.02 -11.76 -35.23
CA ILE A 101 -13.05 -11.08 -33.94
C ILE A 101 -11.78 -10.23 -33.84
N GLN A 102 -11.96 -8.92 -33.67
CA GLN A 102 -10.87 -7.98 -33.45
C GLN A 102 -10.92 -7.47 -32.01
N ALA A 103 -9.85 -7.72 -31.26
CA ALA A 103 -9.62 -7.17 -29.93
C ALA A 103 -8.62 -6.01 -29.99
N LYS A 104 -8.97 -4.87 -29.40
CA LYS A 104 -8.13 -3.67 -29.35
C LYS A 104 -8.28 -2.95 -28.00
N LYS A 105 -7.14 -2.67 -27.35
CA LYS A 105 -7.04 -1.83 -26.15
C LYS A 105 -5.75 -1.02 -26.18
N THR A 106 -5.75 0.17 -25.58
CA THR A 106 -4.54 0.98 -25.40
C THR A 106 -3.52 0.24 -24.54
N SER A 107 -2.23 0.42 -24.82
CA SER A 107 -1.09 -0.34 -24.28
C SER A 107 -1.12 -1.84 -24.59
N PHE A 108 -1.99 -2.26 -25.52
CA PHE A 108 -2.00 -3.59 -26.13
C PHE A 108 -1.99 -3.55 -27.65
N GLY A 109 -1.41 -4.58 -28.26
CA GLY A 109 -1.45 -4.80 -29.70
C GLY A 109 -2.83 -5.27 -30.14
N THR A 110 -3.23 -4.89 -31.36
CA THR A 110 -4.48 -5.38 -31.94
C THR A 110 -4.33 -6.85 -32.34
N LYS A 111 -5.24 -7.71 -31.87
CA LYS A 111 -5.33 -9.12 -32.29
C LYS A 111 -6.59 -9.33 -33.12
N ARG A 112 -6.44 -10.01 -34.26
CA ARG A 112 -7.55 -10.47 -35.10
C ARG A 112 -7.51 -11.99 -35.19
N ILE A 113 -8.63 -12.64 -34.91
CA ILE A 113 -8.80 -14.08 -35.08
C ILE A 113 -9.94 -14.32 -36.07
N THR A 114 -9.71 -15.21 -37.02
CA THR A 114 -10.64 -15.52 -38.09
C THR A 114 -11.23 -16.91 -37.88
N PHE A 115 -12.54 -17.00 -37.99
CA PHE A 115 -13.33 -18.23 -37.88
C PHE A 115 -14.15 -18.41 -39.14
N LYS A 116 -14.30 -19.64 -39.58
CA LYS A 116 -15.27 -20.01 -40.61
C LYS A 116 -16.61 -20.30 -39.94
N GLY A 117 -17.69 -20.12 -40.68
CA GLY A 117 -19.03 -20.49 -40.23
C GLY A 117 -19.16 -21.94 -39.77
N THR A 118 -18.33 -22.83 -40.31
CA THR A 118 -18.24 -24.24 -39.94
C THR A 118 -17.68 -24.49 -38.54
N ASP A 119 -17.00 -23.51 -37.95
CA ASP A 119 -16.39 -23.63 -36.63
C ASP A 119 -17.43 -23.41 -35.50
N PHE A 120 -18.62 -22.92 -35.85
CA PHE A 120 -19.69 -22.67 -34.90
C PHE A 120 -20.46 -23.95 -34.57
N SER A 121 -20.70 -24.17 -33.29
CA SER A 121 -21.64 -25.21 -32.84
C SER A 121 -23.07 -24.74 -33.11
N GLN A 122 -23.88 -25.58 -33.75
CA GLN A 122 -25.25 -25.23 -34.15
C GLN A 122 -26.30 -25.99 -33.31
N LYS A 123 -27.32 -25.27 -32.82
CA LYS A 123 -28.55 -25.83 -32.23
C LYS A 123 -29.77 -25.12 -32.81
N GLY A 124 -30.43 -25.75 -33.79
CA GLY A 124 -31.53 -25.12 -34.52
C GLY A 124 -31.03 -23.89 -35.32
N THR A 125 -31.62 -22.73 -35.07
CA THR A 125 -31.22 -21.43 -35.65
C THR A 125 -30.17 -20.68 -34.84
N HIS A 126 -29.60 -21.30 -33.81
CA HIS A 126 -28.59 -20.69 -32.94
C HIS A 126 -27.21 -21.26 -33.20
N PHE A 127 -26.24 -20.37 -33.36
CA PHE A 127 -24.82 -20.67 -33.57
C PHE A 127 -24.01 -20.14 -32.38
N TYR A 128 -23.06 -20.95 -31.90
CA TYR A 128 -22.26 -20.66 -30.72
C TYR A 128 -20.76 -20.81 -31.02
N LEU A 129 -19.99 -19.81 -30.61
CA LEU A 129 -18.53 -19.82 -30.62
C LEU A 129 -18.03 -19.33 -29.25
N SER A 130 -17.10 -20.06 -28.66
CA SER A 130 -16.43 -19.68 -27.42
C SER A 130 -14.93 -19.71 -27.64
N GLU A 131 -14.26 -18.55 -27.59
CA GLU A 131 -12.81 -18.46 -27.80
C GLU A 131 -12.18 -17.46 -26.84
N ASP A 132 -11.07 -17.84 -26.20
CA ASP A 132 -10.26 -16.91 -25.40
C ASP A 132 -9.16 -16.26 -26.25
N ILE A 133 -8.96 -14.94 -26.07
CA ILE A 133 -8.04 -14.15 -26.89
C ILE A 133 -6.92 -13.60 -26.03
N THR A 134 -5.67 -13.95 -26.34
CA THR A 134 -4.51 -13.30 -25.71
C THR A 134 -3.99 -12.16 -26.58
N ILE A 135 -3.93 -10.94 -26.01
CA ILE A 135 -3.41 -9.74 -26.68
C ILE A 135 -2.02 -9.37 -26.14
N PRO A 136 -1.04 -9.06 -27.01
CA PRO A 136 0.31 -8.71 -26.57
C PRO A 136 0.35 -7.30 -25.99
N ARG A 137 1.22 -7.03 -25.00
CA ARG A 137 1.50 -5.68 -24.52
C ARG A 137 2.32 -4.89 -25.54
N VAL A 138 2.03 -3.59 -25.68
CA VAL A 138 2.82 -2.67 -26.51
C VAL A 138 3.17 -1.41 -25.72
N ARG A 139 4.30 -0.79 -26.06
CA ARG A 139 4.81 0.42 -25.39
C ARG A 139 4.40 1.66 -26.18
N ASP A 140 3.12 1.99 -26.12
CA ASP A 140 2.54 3.15 -26.80
C ASP A 140 2.66 4.43 -25.96
N ALA A 141 1.96 5.50 -26.38
CA ALA A 141 2.03 6.79 -25.69
C ALA A 141 1.52 6.69 -24.24
N ALA A 142 0.42 5.98 -24.00
CA ALA A 142 -0.10 5.75 -22.65
C ALA A 142 0.92 5.05 -21.73
N PHE A 143 1.69 4.09 -22.25
CA PHE A 143 2.78 3.46 -21.49
C PHE A 143 3.83 4.46 -21.03
N TRP A 144 4.35 5.30 -21.93
CA TRP A 144 5.41 6.24 -21.59
C TRP A 144 4.91 7.37 -20.70
N ILE A 145 3.71 7.89 -20.96
CA ILE A 145 3.12 8.96 -20.15
C ILE A 145 2.89 8.49 -18.71
N SER A 146 2.24 7.34 -18.53
CA SER A 146 2.00 6.78 -17.20
C SER A 146 3.33 6.53 -16.48
N THR A 147 4.32 5.95 -17.17
CA THR A 147 5.66 5.70 -16.60
C THR A 147 6.36 7.00 -16.17
N ILE A 148 6.37 8.03 -17.02
CA ILE A 148 7.05 9.30 -16.73
C ILE A 148 6.38 10.02 -15.56
N VAL A 149 5.04 10.10 -15.56
CA VAL A 149 4.29 10.76 -14.48
C VAL A 149 4.46 9.99 -13.17
N PHE A 150 4.43 8.65 -13.22
CA PHE A 150 4.65 7.80 -12.05
C PHE A 150 6.05 7.97 -11.46
N VAL A 151 7.09 7.82 -12.28
CA VAL A 151 8.48 8.00 -11.85
C VAL A 151 8.71 9.42 -11.34
N GLY A 152 8.15 10.43 -12.00
CA GLY A 152 8.20 11.82 -11.54
C GLY A 152 7.56 12.02 -10.16
N ALA A 153 6.34 11.51 -9.95
CA ALA A 153 5.68 11.56 -8.65
C ALA A 153 6.49 10.81 -7.57
N TYR A 154 7.04 9.65 -7.92
CA TYR A 154 7.86 8.83 -7.02
C TYR A 154 9.16 9.53 -6.62
N VAL A 155 9.84 10.20 -7.57
CA VAL A 155 11.02 11.05 -7.29
C VAL A 155 10.66 12.20 -6.36
N LEU A 156 9.51 12.88 -6.59
CA LEU A 156 9.06 13.95 -5.70
C LEU A 156 8.81 13.47 -4.26
N ILE A 157 8.25 12.26 -4.11
CA ILE A 157 8.00 11.63 -2.81
C ILE A 157 9.31 11.19 -2.15
N ALA A 158 10.14 10.41 -2.85
CA ALA A 158 11.36 9.81 -2.32
C ALA A 158 12.39 10.84 -1.85
N PHE A 159 12.54 11.95 -2.59
CA PHE A 159 13.44 13.03 -2.22
C PHE A 159 12.77 14.10 -1.35
N GLU A 160 11.54 13.88 -0.88
CA GLU A 160 10.73 14.82 -0.09
C GLU A 160 10.69 16.25 -0.68
N LEU A 161 10.77 16.36 -2.01
CA LEU A 161 10.75 17.65 -2.71
C LEU A 161 9.37 18.32 -2.63
N LEU A 162 8.34 17.50 -2.40
CA LEU A 162 6.97 17.91 -2.20
C LEU A 162 6.32 16.99 -1.15
N HIS A 163 5.34 17.50 -0.41
CA HIS A 163 4.58 16.67 0.52
C HIS A 163 3.95 15.48 -0.22
N ARG A 164 4.15 14.26 0.28
CA ARG A 164 3.78 13.00 -0.39
C ARG A 164 2.36 12.97 -0.94
N THR A 165 1.39 13.47 -0.17
CA THR A 165 -0.02 13.56 -0.56
C THR A 165 -0.21 14.44 -1.79
N ILE A 166 0.49 15.58 -1.87
CA ILE A 166 0.36 16.51 -2.99
C ILE A 166 1.03 15.91 -4.23
N ALA A 167 2.20 15.27 -4.08
CA ALA A 167 2.87 14.59 -5.19
C ALA A 167 2.00 13.47 -5.78
N ALA A 168 1.39 12.64 -4.93
CA ALA A 168 0.47 11.58 -5.36
C ALA A 168 -0.78 12.17 -6.03
N LEU A 169 -1.40 13.19 -5.44
CA LEU A 169 -2.57 13.88 -6.00
C LEU A 169 -2.26 14.47 -7.39
N LEU A 170 -1.14 15.19 -7.53
CA LEU A 170 -0.75 15.77 -8.81
C LEU A 170 -0.52 14.69 -9.86
N GLY A 171 0.18 13.61 -9.52
CA GLY A 171 0.41 12.50 -10.43
C GLY A 171 -0.90 11.86 -10.89
N ALA A 172 -1.78 11.51 -9.94
CA ALA A 172 -3.09 10.93 -10.24
C ALA A 172 -3.96 11.87 -11.09
N ALA A 173 -4.01 13.15 -10.73
CA ALA A 173 -4.77 14.17 -11.45
C ALA A 173 -4.24 14.36 -12.89
N ILE A 174 -2.92 14.38 -13.09
CA ILE A 174 -2.30 14.49 -14.42
C ILE A 174 -2.66 13.28 -15.28
N MET A 175 -2.53 12.06 -14.76
CA MET A 175 -2.87 10.84 -15.51
C MET A 175 -4.36 10.81 -15.90
N MET A 176 -5.24 11.13 -14.96
CA MET A 176 -6.68 11.21 -15.20
C MET A 176 -7.03 12.29 -16.22
N CYS A 177 -6.43 13.48 -16.08
CA CYS A 177 -6.65 14.59 -16.98
C CYS A 177 -6.22 14.23 -18.41
N ILE A 178 -5.02 13.68 -18.60
CA ILE A 178 -4.54 13.22 -19.92
C ILE A 178 -5.46 12.14 -20.50
N SER A 179 -5.84 11.15 -19.68
CA SER A 179 -6.70 10.03 -20.12
C SER A 179 -8.06 10.52 -20.66
N TYR A 180 -8.67 11.51 -20.00
CA TYR A 180 -10.03 11.99 -20.33
C TYR A 180 -10.09 13.15 -21.31
N THR A 181 -8.95 13.78 -21.62
CA THR A 181 -8.90 14.90 -22.59
C THR A 181 -8.20 14.46 -23.87
N ILE A 182 -6.87 14.32 -23.82
CA ILE A 182 -6.06 13.87 -24.96
C ILE A 182 -6.44 12.44 -25.34
N GLY A 183 -6.69 11.57 -24.34
CA GLY A 183 -7.14 10.19 -24.58
C GLY A 183 -8.51 10.07 -25.24
N THR A 184 -9.38 11.08 -25.08
CA THR A 184 -10.68 11.14 -25.79
C THR A 184 -10.50 11.51 -27.26
N ILE A 185 -9.54 12.40 -27.56
CA ILE A 185 -9.22 12.82 -28.93
C ILE A 185 -8.42 11.72 -29.66
N ASN A 186 -7.44 11.14 -28.98
CA ASN A 186 -6.60 10.08 -29.49
C ASN A 186 -6.58 8.90 -28.50
N PRO A 187 -7.24 7.78 -28.82
CA PRO A 187 -7.31 6.61 -27.95
C PRO A 187 -5.94 6.08 -27.49
N ALA A 188 -4.85 6.33 -28.23
CA ALA A 188 -3.50 5.93 -27.84
C ALA A 188 -2.98 6.60 -26.55
N PHE A 189 -3.64 7.68 -26.10
CA PHE A 189 -3.32 8.41 -24.86
C PHE A 189 -4.25 8.06 -23.70
N ARG A 190 -5.27 7.22 -23.93
CA ARG A 190 -6.19 6.78 -22.88
C ARG A 190 -5.52 5.72 -22.02
N ILE A 191 -5.17 6.08 -20.79
CA ILE A 191 -4.44 5.21 -19.85
C ILE A 191 -5.41 4.22 -19.18
N PHE A 192 -6.49 4.75 -18.61
CA PHE A 192 -7.51 4.03 -17.84
C PHE A 192 -8.77 4.90 -17.68
N SER A 193 -9.90 4.26 -17.37
CA SER A 193 -11.16 4.94 -17.01
C SER A 193 -11.20 5.38 -15.55
N PHE A 194 -12.19 6.21 -15.21
CA PHE A 194 -12.51 6.64 -13.85
C PHE A 194 -12.97 5.45 -13.02
N GLU A 195 -13.78 4.56 -13.59
CA GLU A 195 -14.25 3.34 -12.94
C GLU A 195 -13.08 2.44 -12.57
N THR A 196 -12.12 2.25 -13.49
CA THR A 196 -10.89 1.49 -13.22
C THR A 196 -9.98 2.20 -12.21
N ALA A 197 -9.90 3.54 -12.26
CA ALA A 197 -9.15 4.30 -11.26
C ALA A 197 -9.74 4.13 -9.85
N ILE A 198 -11.06 4.20 -9.70
CA ILE A 198 -11.76 3.97 -8.43
C ILE A 198 -11.62 2.51 -7.99
N ALA A 199 -11.73 1.56 -8.91
CA ALA A 199 -11.55 0.13 -8.63
C ALA A 199 -10.11 -0.23 -8.22
N SER A 200 -9.13 0.62 -8.55
CA SER A 200 -7.74 0.44 -8.11
C SER A 200 -7.54 0.83 -6.64
N ILE A 201 -8.47 1.58 -6.03
CA ILE A 201 -8.38 1.98 -4.63
C ILE A 201 -8.78 0.83 -3.72
N ASP A 202 -7.86 0.41 -2.86
CA ASP A 202 -8.15 -0.58 -1.83
C ASP A 202 -8.89 0.07 -0.64
N MET A 203 -10.22 -0.05 -0.64
CA MET A 203 -11.05 0.49 0.42
C MET A 203 -10.87 -0.22 1.76
N ASN A 204 -10.39 -1.49 1.78
CA ASN A 204 -10.10 -2.17 3.03
C ASN A 204 -8.93 -1.48 3.74
N VAL A 205 -7.88 -1.12 3.00
CA VAL A 205 -6.75 -0.35 3.54
C VAL A 205 -7.22 1.00 4.09
N ILE A 206 -7.99 1.76 3.32
CA ILE A 206 -8.46 3.10 3.72
C ILE A 206 -9.33 3.04 4.98
N PHE A 207 -10.32 2.16 5.02
CA PHE A 207 -11.23 2.05 6.15
C PHE A 207 -10.59 1.44 7.39
N LEU A 208 -9.65 0.50 7.22
CA LEU A 208 -8.88 -0.04 8.34
C LEU A 208 -8.04 1.07 9.00
N LEU A 209 -7.30 1.85 8.21
CA LEU A 209 -6.49 2.96 8.72
C LEU A 209 -7.38 4.00 9.41
N MET A 210 -8.49 4.40 8.79
CA MET A 210 -9.43 5.36 9.39
C MET A 210 -9.98 4.84 10.73
N GLY A 211 -10.40 3.58 10.81
CA GLY A 211 -10.92 2.99 12.04
C GLY A 211 -9.88 2.98 13.16
N MET A 212 -8.63 2.61 12.84
CA MET A 212 -7.54 2.61 13.82
C MET A 212 -7.15 4.02 14.26
N MET A 213 -7.08 5.00 13.34
CA MET A 213 -6.82 6.40 13.67
C MET A 213 -7.88 6.98 14.61
N ILE A 214 -9.16 6.63 14.41
CA ILE A 214 -10.25 7.03 15.32
C ILE A 214 -10.05 6.42 16.71
N ILE A 215 -9.78 5.11 16.80
CA ILE A 215 -9.60 4.43 18.09
C ILE A 215 -8.42 5.05 18.86
N VAL A 216 -7.28 5.25 18.19
CA VAL A 216 -6.09 5.82 18.85
C VAL A 216 -6.27 7.30 19.16
N GLY A 217 -6.92 8.06 18.28
CA GLY A 217 -7.29 9.45 18.50
C GLY A 217 -8.15 9.66 19.74
N ILE A 218 -9.01 8.69 20.07
CA ILE A 218 -9.78 8.71 21.32
C ILE A 218 -8.91 8.28 22.50
N LEU A 219 -8.15 7.18 22.36
CA LEU A 219 -7.34 6.62 23.45
C LEU A 219 -6.22 7.55 23.91
N LYS A 220 -5.63 8.38 23.03
CA LYS A 220 -4.56 9.31 23.43
C LYS A 220 -5.04 10.34 24.47
N ASN A 221 -6.32 10.70 24.47
CA ASN A 221 -6.91 11.64 25.42
C ASN A 221 -7.02 11.04 26.85
N THR A 222 -6.88 9.73 26.99
CA THR A 222 -6.94 9.05 28.30
C THR A 222 -5.66 9.21 29.14
N GLY A 223 -4.54 9.59 28.52
CA GLY A 223 -3.22 9.61 29.16
C GLY A 223 -2.50 8.26 29.21
N VAL A 224 -3.01 7.23 28.51
CA VAL A 224 -2.45 5.86 28.55
C VAL A 224 -0.99 5.79 28.12
N PHE A 225 -0.58 6.57 27.11
CA PHE A 225 0.78 6.56 26.59
C PHE A 225 1.77 7.22 27.58
N GLN A 226 1.38 8.34 28.17
CA GLN A 226 2.16 9.02 29.22
C GLN A 226 2.30 8.11 30.44
N TRP A 227 1.19 7.49 30.87
CA TRP A 227 1.20 6.55 32.00
C TRP A 227 2.09 5.33 31.74
N SER A 228 2.08 4.81 30.51
CA SER A 228 2.92 3.66 30.11
C SER A 228 4.41 4.00 30.20
N ALA A 229 4.80 5.23 29.87
CA ALA A 229 6.17 5.69 30.02
C ALA A 229 6.59 5.86 31.49
N TYR A 230 5.70 6.40 32.35
CA TYR A 230 5.91 6.39 33.81
C TYR A 230 6.12 4.95 34.32
N MET A 231 5.27 4.01 33.90
CA MET A 231 5.38 2.62 34.31
C MET A 231 6.71 2.01 33.85
N SER A 232 7.12 2.30 32.62
CA SER A 232 8.40 1.84 32.05
C SER A 232 9.59 2.32 32.88
N TYR A 233 9.58 3.58 33.31
CA TYR A 233 10.62 4.13 34.19
C TYR A 233 10.62 3.48 35.58
N LYS A 234 9.44 3.34 36.19
CA LYS A 234 9.28 2.69 37.50
C LYS A 234 9.79 1.24 37.48
N LEU A 235 9.50 0.49 36.43
CA LEU A 235 9.96 -0.90 36.26
C LEU A 235 11.46 -0.99 36.02
N ALA A 236 12.05 0.00 35.34
CA ALA A 236 13.49 0.06 35.08
C ALA A 236 14.34 0.30 36.35
N LYS A 237 13.75 0.85 37.42
CA LYS A 237 14.42 1.12 38.71
C LYS A 237 15.76 1.86 38.55
N GLY A 238 15.79 2.86 37.67
CA GLY A 238 16.98 3.67 37.40
C GLY A 238 18.01 3.06 36.44
N ARG A 239 17.83 1.82 35.97
CA ARG A 239 18.73 1.21 34.97
C ARG A 239 18.37 1.66 33.57
N VAL A 240 19.19 2.52 32.97
CA VAL A 240 18.91 3.16 31.67
C VAL A 240 18.82 2.15 30.51
N PHE A 241 19.67 1.12 30.50
CA PHE A 241 19.56 0.07 29.48
C PHE A 241 18.27 -0.74 29.61
N LEU A 242 17.86 -1.08 30.84
CA LEU A 242 16.61 -1.81 31.08
C LEU A 242 15.40 -0.96 30.69
N LEU A 243 15.45 0.33 30.98
CA LEU A 243 14.45 1.29 30.51
C LEU A 243 14.33 1.29 28.99
N ALA A 244 15.45 1.36 28.27
CA ALA A 244 15.46 1.29 26.81
C ALA A 244 14.82 -0.01 26.31
N VAL A 245 15.16 -1.15 26.91
CA VAL A 245 14.54 -2.45 26.58
C VAL A 245 13.03 -2.48 26.84
N ILE A 246 12.58 -1.97 27.98
CA ILE A 246 11.14 -1.93 28.31
C ILE A 246 10.40 -1.03 27.32
N LEU A 247 10.93 0.16 27.04
CA LEU A 247 10.31 1.09 26.10
C LEU A 247 10.32 0.55 24.67
N MET A 248 11.40 -0.10 24.22
CA MET A 248 11.45 -0.76 22.91
C MET A 248 10.41 -1.87 22.81
N THR A 249 10.30 -2.73 23.83
CA THR A 249 9.28 -3.78 23.86
C THR A 249 7.86 -3.19 23.86
N PHE A 250 7.60 -2.17 24.67
CA PHE A 250 6.31 -1.48 24.70
C PHE A 250 5.97 -0.86 23.35
N THR A 251 6.96 -0.23 22.71
CA THR A 251 6.82 0.39 21.39
C THR A 251 6.53 -0.65 20.32
N ALA A 252 7.27 -1.77 20.31
CA ALA A 252 7.05 -2.84 19.36
C ALA A 252 5.67 -3.50 19.53
N VAL A 253 5.25 -3.77 20.76
CA VAL A 253 3.93 -4.36 21.03
C VAL A 253 2.82 -3.37 20.70
N SER A 254 2.97 -2.10 21.05
CA SER A 254 1.99 -1.07 20.70
C SER A 254 1.88 -0.90 19.20
N SER A 255 3.02 -0.83 18.49
CA SER A 255 3.05 -0.74 17.03
C SER A 255 2.59 -2.01 16.33
N ALA A 256 2.51 -3.17 17.00
CA ALA A 256 1.91 -4.37 16.45
C ALA A 256 0.38 -4.30 16.39
N PHE A 257 -0.26 -3.38 17.12
CA PHE A 257 -1.71 -3.21 17.13
C PHE A 257 -2.16 -1.81 16.70
N LEU A 258 -1.25 -0.84 16.74
CA LEU A 258 -1.45 0.54 16.35
C LEU A 258 -0.51 0.85 15.19
N ASP A 259 -0.82 1.85 14.37
CA ASP A 259 0.12 2.27 13.34
C ASP A 259 1.41 2.84 13.98
N ASN A 260 2.53 2.59 13.31
CA ASN A 260 3.87 2.99 13.71
C ASN A 260 4.03 4.50 13.89
N VAL A 261 3.45 5.32 13.00
CA VAL A 261 3.52 6.79 13.06
C VAL A 261 2.86 7.31 14.33
N THR A 262 1.63 6.88 14.61
CA THR A 262 0.88 7.32 15.79
C THR A 262 1.54 6.85 17.08
N THR A 263 2.06 5.62 17.11
CA THR A 263 2.83 5.11 18.25
C THR A 263 4.02 6.03 18.55
N MET A 264 4.76 6.46 17.53
CA MET A 264 5.93 7.31 17.70
C MET A 264 5.59 8.78 17.95
N LEU A 265 4.51 9.33 17.39
CA LEU A 265 4.03 10.67 17.71
C LEU A 265 3.80 10.83 19.22
N LEU A 266 3.23 9.80 19.84
CA LEU A 266 2.89 9.80 21.25
C LEU A 266 4.10 9.50 22.15
N LEU A 267 4.94 8.53 21.76
CA LEU A 267 6.08 8.12 22.58
C LEU A 267 7.29 9.05 22.46
N THR A 268 7.51 9.71 21.34
CA THR A 268 8.70 10.57 21.13
C THR A 268 8.76 11.69 22.14
N GLY A 269 7.64 12.40 22.35
CA GLY A 269 7.57 13.51 23.30
C GLY A 269 7.96 13.07 24.71
N VAL A 270 7.47 11.90 25.13
CA VAL A 270 7.70 11.34 26.46
C VAL A 270 9.11 10.78 26.61
N ALA A 271 9.62 10.08 25.59
CA ALA A 271 10.98 9.56 25.56
C ALA A 271 12.02 10.69 25.66
N ILE A 272 11.78 11.83 25.00
CA ILE A 272 12.65 13.02 25.11
C ILE A 272 12.65 13.53 26.55
N GLU A 273 11.48 13.68 27.18
CA GLU A 273 11.40 14.14 28.57
C GLU A 273 12.13 13.22 29.55
N ILE A 274 12.00 11.90 29.36
CA ILE A 274 12.74 10.92 30.16
C ILE A 274 14.26 11.07 29.94
N CYS A 275 14.71 11.24 28.69
CA CYS A 275 16.14 11.41 28.38
C CYS A 275 16.72 12.67 29.02
N LEU A 276 15.98 13.79 28.96
CA LEU A 276 16.39 15.05 29.57
C LEU A 276 16.62 14.89 31.08
N SER A 277 15.71 14.21 31.77
CA SER A 277 15.84 13.97 33.21
C SER A 277 16.96 12.98 33.58
N LEU A 278 17.37 12.12 32.64
CA LEU A 278 18.49 11.20 32.81
C LEU A 278 19.82 11.77 32.30
N ASN A 279 19.83 13.04 31.86
CA ASN A 279 20.98 13.66 31.21
C ASN A 279 21.54 12.80 30.05
N LEU A 280 20.62 12.15 29.32
CA LEU A 280 20.91 11.30 28.17
C LEU A 280 20.54 12.07 26.90
N ASN A 281 21.38 11.95 25.85
CA ASN A 281 21.00 12.46 24.55
C ASN A 281 19.73 11.72 24.05
N PRO A 282 18.60 12.41 23.78
CA PRO A 282 17.37 11.76 23.36
C PRO A 282 17.50 10.86 22.13
N LEU A 283 18.41 11.18 21.20
CA LEU A 283 18.65 10.36 20.01
C LEU A 283 19.06 8.92 20.36
N TYR A 284 19.74 8.71 21.48
CA TYR A 284 20.20 7.39 21.90
C TYR A 284 19.05 6.49 22.35
N LEU A 285 17.91 7.07 22.75
CA LEU A 285 16.70 6.32 23.08
C LEU A 285 15.71 6.31 21.91
N LEU A 286 15.57 7.42 21.19
CA LEU A 286 14.62 7.57 20.09
C LEU A 286 14.95 6.71 18.88
N ILE A 287 16.22 6.56 18.51
CA ILE A 287 16.62 5.71 17.38
C ILE A 287 16.23 4.25 17.67
N PRO A 288 16.62 3.63 18.80
CA PRO A 288 16.12 2.30 19.14
C PRO A 288 14.59 2.21 19.24
N LEU A 289 13.89 3.25 19.69
CA LEU A 289 12.42 3.18 19.74
C LEU A 289 11.81 3.10 18.35
N VAL A 290 12.28 3.91 17.41
CA VAL A 290 11.70 3.95 16.07
C VAL A 290 12.02 2.69 15.25
N LEU A 291 13.22 2.11 15.39
CA LEU A 291 13.48 0.83 14.70
C LEU A 291 12.67 -0.31 15.34
N ALA A 292 12.39 -0.23 16.65
CA ALA A 292 11.55 -1.19 17.35
C ALA A 292 10.07 -1.04 16.96
N SER A 293 9.57 0.17 16.71
CA SER A 293 8.20 0.35 16.17
C SER A 293 8.07 -0.32 14.81
N ASN A 294 9.02 -0.13 13.91
CA ASN A 294 8.96 -0.72 12.57
C ASN A 294 9.03 -2.26 12.65
N VAL A 295 9.91 -2.82 13.48
CA VAL A 295 9.99 -4.28 13.70
C VAL A 295 8.70 -4.82 14.32
N GLY A 296 8.16 -4.15 15.33
CA GLY A 296 6.91 -4.54 15.98
C GLY A 296 5.70 -4.46 15.04
N GLY A 297 5.60 -3.38 14.26
CA GLY A 297 4.54 -3.21 13.27
C GLY A 297 4.56 -4.23 12.15
N THR A 298 5.74 -4.77 11.82
CA THR A 298 5.89 -5.86 10.86
C THR A 298 5.26 -7.16 11.34
N ALA A 299 5.10 -7.36 12.65
CA ALA A 299 4.68 -8.65 13.23
C ALA A 299 3.21 -9.00 12.95
N THR A 300 2.37 -8.03 12.59
CA THR A 300 0.94 -8.23 12.37
C THR A 300 0.49 -7.56 11.09
N LEU A 301 -0.71 -7.92 10.63
CA LEU A 301 -1.33 -7.35 9.44
C LEU A 301 -1.55 -5.83 9.55
N ILE A 302 -1.70 -5.28 10.75
CA ILE A 302 -2.25 -3.93 10.98
C ILE A 302 -1.19 -2.93 11.42
N GLY A 303 -0.07 -3.41 11.96
CA GLY A 303 0.93 -2.55 12.59
C GLY A 303 1.67 -1.62 11.63
N ASP A 304 1.71 -1.93 10.33
CA ASP A 304 2.34 -1.09 9.30
C ASP A 304 1.49 -1.11 8.02
N PRO A 305 1.28 0.01 7.30
CA PRO A 305 0.45 0.00 6.11
C PRO A 305 0.92 -0.93 4.97
N PRO A 306 2.22 -1.16 4.71
CA PRO A 306 2.67 -2.21 3.80
C PRO A 306 2.04 -3.58 4.06
N ASN A 307 1.92 -3.97 5.33
CA ASN A 307 1.32 -5.25 5.70
C ASN A 307 -0.17 -5.29 5.38
N ILE A 308 -0.89 -4.21 5.69
CA ILE A 308 -2.32 -4.08 5.35
C ILE A 308 -2.53 -4.26 3.85
N MET A 309 -1.69 -3.58 3.05
CA MET A 309 -1.76 -3.63 1.59
C MET A 309 -1.45 -5.02 1.04
N ILE A 310 -0.42 -5.69 1.56
CA ILE A 310 -0.07 -7.06 1.18
C ILE A 310 -1.20 -8.01 1.55
N GLY A 311 -1.72 -7.93 2.77
CA GLY A 311 -2.77 -8.84 3.22
C GLY A 311 -4.09 -8.67 2.48
N SER A 312 -4.50 -7.44 2.20
CA SER A 312 -5.70 -7.15 1.41
C SER A 312 -5.54 -7.63 -0.04
N TYR A 313 -4.38 -7.39 -0.67
CA TYR A 313 -4.14 -7.79 -2.05
C TYR A 313 -3.98 -9.32 -2.21
N ALA A 314 -3.30 -9.98 -1.27
CA ALA A 314 -3.04 -11.42 -1.30
C ALA A 314 -4.15 -12.27 -0.67
N GLY A 315 -5.11 -11.65 0.03
CA GLY A 315 -6.16 -12.35 0.77
C GLY A 315 -5.66 -13.06 2.02
N LEU A 316 -4.61 -12.53 2.66
CA LEU A 316 -3.98 -13.12 3.84
C LEU A 316 -4.65 -12.63 5.13
N THR A 317 -4.85 -13.55 6.05
CA THR A 317 -5.52 -13.25 7.32
C THR A 317 -4.58 -12.65 8.35
N PHE A 318 -5.14 -12.08 9.42
CA PHE A 318 -4.36 -11.54 10.53
C PHE A 318 -3.49 -12.64 11.17
N MET A 319 -4.03 -13.85 11.29
CA MET A 319 -3.32 -14.98 11.87
C MET A 319 -2.17 -15.46 10.98
N ASP A 320 -2.31 -15.40 9.65
CA ASP A 320 -1.23 -15.75 8.73
C ASP A 320 -0.01 -14.86 8.97
N PHE A 321 -0.24 -13.55 9.12
CA PHE A 321 0.83 -12.60 9.49
C PHE A 321 1.45 -12.91 10.85
N VAL A 322 0.64 -13.17 11.88
CA VAL A 322 1.16 -13.48 13.22
C VAL A 322 2.03 -14.74 13.19
N ILE A 323 1.58 -15.79 12.52
CA ILE A 323 2.30 -17.07 12.46
C ILE A 323 3.59 -16.91 11.63
N ALA A 324 3.53 -16.21 10.50
CA ALA A 324 4.67 -16.06 9.59
C ALA A 324 5.72 -15.06 10.10
N LEU A 325 5.28 -13.92 10.66
CA LEU A 325 6.12 -12.74 10.89
C LEU A 325 6.41 -12.47 12.37
N ALA A 326 5.52 -12.80 13.31
CA ALA A 326 5.78 -12.49 14.73
C ALA A 326 7.02 -13.21 15.30
N PRO A 327 7.30 -14.50 14.99
CA PRO A 327 8.50 -15.18 15.47
C PRO A 327 9.80 -14.52 14.98
N ILE A 328 9.87 -14.14 13.71
CA ILE A 328 11.05 -13.46 13.14
C ILE A 328 11.19 -12.04 13.69
N CYS A 329 10.10 -11.32 13.94
CA CYS A 329 10.13 -10.03 14.60
C CYS A 329 10.67 -10.14 16.03
N LEU A 330 10.33 -11.21 16.77
CA LEU A 330 10.90 -11.48 18.09
C LEU A 330 12.42 -11.70 18.02
N LEU A 331 12.91 -12.47 17.04
CA LEU A 331 14.35 -12.67 16.82
C LEU A 331 15.05 -11.36 16.47
N ALA A 332 14.44 -10.54 15.61
CA ALA A 332 14.94 -9.22 15.25
C ALA A 332 15.00 -8.29 16.48
N MET A 333 13.99 -8.29 17.34
CA MET A 333 13.98 -7.53 18.60
C MET A 333 15.10 -7.98 19.55
N ILE A 334 15.39 -9.28 19.65
CA ILE A 334 16.53 -9.77 20.45
C ILE A 334 17.84 -9.25 19.87
N ALA A 335 18.03 -9.34 18.54
CA ALA A 335 19.19 -8.77 17.86
C ALA A 335 19.29 -7.26 18.10
N MET A 336 18.16 -6.57 18.15
CA MET A 336 18.06 -5.15 18.42
C MET A 336 18.49 -4.77 19.83
N PHE A 337 18.10 -5.55 20.84
CA PHE A 337 18.54 -5.33 22.23
C PHE A 337 20.06 -5.48 22.37
N ILE A 338 20.63 -6.50 21.70
CA ILE A 338 22.07 -6.72 21.67
C ILE A 338 22.76 -5.56 20.95
N TYR A 339 22.28 -5.19 19.76
CA TYR A 339 22.80 -4.08 18.98
C TYR A 339 22.79 -2.77 19.77
N THR A 340 21.66 -2.46 20.41
CA THR A 340 21.48 -1.26 21.24
C THR A 340 22.48 -1.23 22.40
N LYS A 341 22.73 -2.38 23.04
CA LYS A 341 23.73 -2.51 24.10
C LYS A 341 25.15 -2.25 23.59
N LEU A 342 25.48 -2.73 22.39
CA LEU A 342 26.80 -2.56 21.78
C LEU A 342 27.06 -1.11 21.35
N VAL A 343 26.06 -0.45 20.78
CA VAL A 343 26.19 0.92 20.25
C VAL A 343 26.09 1.98 21.35
N TRP A 344 25.07 1.92 22.21
CA TRP A 344 24.78 2.98 23.20
C TRP A 344 25.01 2.56 24.66
N GLY A 345 25.48 1.34 24.92
CA GLY A 345 25.63 0.82 26.28
C GLY A 345 26.61 1.61 27.17
N LYS A 346 27.60 2.29 26.57
CA LYS A 346 28.51 3.19 27.29
C LYS A 346 27.81 4.47 27.74
N ASP A 347 27.05 5.09 26.85
CA ASP A 347 26.27 6.31 27.13
C ASP A 347 25.17 6.05 28.17
N TYR A 348 24.51 4.89 28.09
CA TYR A 348 23.53 4.47 29.10
C TYR A 348 24.15 4.30 30.48
N ARG A 349 25.38 3.76 30.56
CA ARG A 349 26.08 3.61 31.84
C ARG A 349 26.45 4.96 32.44
N LYS A 350 26.99 5.87 31.61
CA LYS A 350 27.34 7.23 32.02
C LYS A 350 26.11 8.01 32.51
N SER A 351 24.99 7.92 31.79
CA SER A 351 23.73 8.54 32.20
C SER A 351 23.20 7.94 33.50
N GLN A 352 23.27 6.62 33.66
CA GLN A 352 22.84 5.94 34.89
C GLN A 352 23.59 6.43 36.14
N GLU A 353 24.89 6.72 36.02
CA GLU A 353 25.70 7.26 37.12
C GLU A 353 25.27 8.67 37.56
N SER A 354 24.62 9.44 36.67
CA SER A 354 24.09 10.77 36.99
C SER A 354 22.72 10.74 37.70
N VAL A 355 22.07 9.57 37.78
CA VAL A 355 20.76 9.42 38.43
C VAL A 355 20.94 9.28 39.93
N THR A 356 20.94 10.41 40.64
CA THR A 356 21.18 10.46 42.08
C THR A 356 19.96 10.11 42.94
N ASN A 357 18.73 10.22 42.41
CA ASN A 357 17.52 9.97 43.19
C ASN A 357 16.34 9.43 42.34
N VAL A 358 16.40 8.14 42.02
CA VAL A 358 15.39 7.43 41.19
C VAL A 358 13.99 7.58 41.77
N ASP A 359 13.83 7.44 43.10
CA ASP A 359 12.52 7.45 43.74
C ASP A 359 11.83 8.81 43.67
N LYS A 360 12.61 9.89 43.82
CA LYS A 360 12.10 11.26 43.65
C LYS A 360 11.60 11.48 42.23
N PHE A 361 12.36 11.05 41.22
CA PHE A 361 11.98 11.22 39.83
C PHE A 361 10.78 10.32 39.44
N VAL A 362 10.69 9.09 39.97
CA VAL A 362 9.49 8.25 39.84
C VAL A 362 8.26 8.97 40.42
N ALA A 363 8.40 9.66 41.55
CA ALA A 363 7.32 10.43 42.16
C ALA A 363 6.89 11.62 41.28
N GLU A 364 7.84 12.37 40.72
CA GLU A 364 7.58 13.47 39.78
C GLU A 364 6.88 12.97 38.50
N LEU A 365 7.34 11.86 37.92
CA LEU A 365 6.70 11.26 36.75
C LEU A 365 5.28 10.76 37.07
N LYS A 366 5.07 10.17 38.24
CA LYS A 366 3.73 9.74 38.69
C LYS A 366 2.77 10.92 38.82
N GLU A 367 3.27 12.09 39.21
CA GLU A 367 2.48 13.30 39.31
C GLU A 367 2.08 13.86 37.95
N LYS A 368 3.02 13.86 37.00
CA LYS A 368 2.89 14.46 35.67
C LYS A 368 2.14 13.56 34.69
N TYR A 369 2.39 12.26 34.70
CA TYR A 369 1.88 11.28 33.73
C TYR A 369 0.79 10.40 34.34
N LYS A 370 -0.35 11.05 34.63
CA LYS A 370 -1.54 10.39 35.18
C LYS A 370 -2.48 9.98 34.06
N ILE A 371 -3.27 8.93 34.33
CA ILE A 371 -4.46 8.64 33.51
C ILE A 371 -5.46 9.74 33.80
N TYR A 372 -5.78 10.55 32.79
CA TYR A 372 -6.70 11.68 32.89
C TYR A 372 -8.16 11.22 32.91
N ASP A 373 -8.48 10.19 32.13
CA ASP A 373 -9.84 9.65 32.03
C ASP A 373 -9.86 8.12 32.11
N LYS A 374 -10.06 7.61 33.33
CA LYS A 374 -10.12 6.16 33.59
C LYS A 374 -11.33 5.50 32.93
N THR A 375 -12.46 6.20 32.84
CA THR A 375 -13.69 5.63 32.27
C THR A 375 -13.54 5.43 30.77
N LEU A 376 -13.02 6.45 30.06
CA LEU A 376 -12.75 6.35 28.64
C LEU A 376 -11.67 5.29 28.35
N LEU A 377 -10.65 5.19 29.21
CA LEU A 377 -9.64 4.13 29.11
C LEU A 377 -10.25 2.74 29.25
N THR A 378 -11.17 2.53 30.21
CA THR A 378 -11.84 1.23 30.38
C THR A 378 -12.68 0.89 29.16
N TYR A 379 -13.52 1.81 28.68
CA TYR A 379 -14.31 1.57 27.47
C TYR A 379 -13.44 1.34 26.24
N GLY A 380 -12.41 2.16 26.05
CA GLY A 380 -11.46 2.01 24.97
C GLY A 380 -10.69 0.70 25.03
N GLY A 381 -10.28 0.24 26.22
CA GLY A 381 -9.64 -1.05 26.43
C GLY A 381 -10.56 -2.24 26.11
N ILE A 382 -11.84 -2.17 26.52
CA ILE A 382 -12.84 -3.19 26.19
C ILE A 382 -13.09 -3.24 24.68
N VAL A 383 -13.27 -2.08 24.04
CA VAL A 383 -13.47 -2.01 22.59
C VAL A 383 -12.23 -2.49 21.83
N LEU A 384 -11.03 -2.13 22.26
CA LEU A 384 -9.79 -2.61 21.64
C LEU A 384 -9.65 -4.13 21.77
N ALA A 385 -9.98 -4.70 22.94
CA ALA A 385 -9.99 -6.15 23.12
C ALA A 385 -11.02 -6.84 22.19
N PHE A 386 -12.20 -6.23 22.02
CA PHE A 386 -13.22 -6.70 21.09
C PHE A 386 -12.74 -6.63 19.63
N VAL A 387 -12.10 -5.52 19.22
CA VAL A 387 -11.54 -5.36 17.87
C VAL A 387 -10.42 -6.38 17.62
N ILE A 388 -9.53 -6.60 18.58
CA ILE A 388 -8.48 -7.64 18.50
C ILE A 388 -9.12 -9.02 18.35
N PHE A 389 -10.17 -9.34 19.11
CA PHE A 389 -10.92 -10.58 18.95
C PHE A 389 -11.50 -10.73 17.53
N LEU A 390 -12.07 -9.66 16.97
CA LEU A 390 -12.57 -9.66 15.59
C LEU A 390 -11.44 -9.86 14.58
N PHE A 391 -10.27 -9.23 14.77
CA PHE A 391 -9.11 -9.46 13.91
C PHE A 391 -8.63 -10.91 13.94
N LEU A 392 -8.53 -11.50 15.14
CA LEU A 392 -8.11 -12.89 15.30
C LEU A 392 -9.11 -13.89 14.66
N SER A 393 -10.40 -13.56 14.66
CA SER A 393 -11.45 -14.43 14.15
C SER A 393 -11.92 -14.10 12.73
N HIS A 394 -11.45 -13.02 12.11
CA HIS A 394 -11.97 -12.51 10.83
C HIS A 394 -11.99 -13.57 9.71
N GLY A 395 -10.97 -14.43 9.66
CA GLY A 395 -10.82 -15.45 8.62
C GLY A 395 -11.90 -16.52 8.71
N TYR A 396 -12.41 -16.79 9.92
CA TYR A 396 -13.53 -17.69 10.14
C TYR A 396 -14.85 -17.09 9.64
N TRP A 397 -15.01 -15.77 9.71
CA TRP A 397 -16.23 -15.07 9.29
C TRP A 397 -16.24 -14.69 7.81
N HIS A 398 -15.14 -14.90 7.09
CA HIS A 398 -14.91 -14.33 5.76
C HIS A 398 -15.16 -12.80 5.73
N MET A 399 -14.72 -12.14 6.80
CA MET A 399 -14.94 -10.72 7.03
C MET A 399 -13.65 -9.94 6.81
N GLU A 400 -13.76 -8.79 6.15
CA GLU A 400 -12.63 -7.88 5.99
C GLU A 400 -12.20 -7.25 7.31
N VAL A 401 -10.89 -7.03 7.47
CA VAL A 401 -10.29 -6.46 8.69
C VAL A 401 -10.74 -5.03 8.92
N SER A 402 -11.03 -4.30 7.85
CA SER A 402 -11.59 -2.95 7.87
C SER A 402 -12.93 -2.88 8.61
N ILE A 403 -13.78 -3.90 8.48
CA ILE A 403 -15.09 -3.96 9.13
C ILE A 403 -14.94 -4.04 10.65
N ALA A 404 -14.01 -4.86 11.13
CA ALA A 404 -13.71 -4.97 12.56
C ALA A 404 -13.24 -3.62 13.14
N ALA A 405 -12.31 -2.95 12.45
CA ALA A 405 -11.78 -1.66 12.87
C ALA A 405 -12.86 -0.56 12.86
N LEU A 406 -13.67 -0.46 11.80
CA LEU A 406 -14.76 0.50 11.71
C LEU A 406 -15.84 0.25 12.77
N THR A 407 -16.14 -1.01 13.07
CA THR A 407 -17.11 -1.37 14.11
C THR A 407 -16.63 -0.90 15.48
N GLY A 408 -15.37 -1.19 15.83
CA GLY A 408 -14.77 -0.70 17.07
C GLY A 408 -14.70 0.82 17.13
N ALA A 409 -14.26 1.45 16.04
CA ALA A 409 -14.20 2.90 15.92
C ALA A 409 -15.58 3.54 16.13
N ALA A 410 -16.63 3.02 15.48
CA ALA A 410 -17.99 3.52 15.62
C ALA A 410 -18.51 3.40 17.06
N ILE A 411 -18.29 2.25 17.72
CA ILE A 411 -18.69 2.03 19.12
C ILE A 411 -17.96 3.01 20.04
N LEU A 412 -16.62 3.06 19.97
CA LEU A 412 -15.81 3.88 20.85
C LEU A 412 -16.07 5.37 20.61
N PHE A 413 -16.23 5.78 19.35
CA PHE A 413 -16.53 7.15 18.99
C PHE A 413 -17.89 7.58 19.51
N THR A 414 -18.92 6.73 19.35
CA THR A 414 -20.25 7.00 19.91
C THR A 414 -20.20 7.15 21.42
N ILE A 415 -19.50 6.25 22.13
CA ILE A 415 -19.33 6.34 23.59
C ILE A 415 -18.62 7.65 23.95
N GLY A 416 -17.52 7.99 23.26
CA GLY A 416 -16.74 9.21 23.51
C GLY A 416 -17.58 10.49 23.35
N VAL A 417 -18.38 10.57 22.28
CA VAL A 417 -19.25 11.72 21.99
C VAL A 417 -20.43 11.80 22.96
N VAL A 418 -21.16 10.71 23.17
CA VAL A 418 -22.36 10.70 24.03
C VAL A 418 -21.98 11.00 25.49
N THR A 419 -20.83 10.51 25.95
CA THR A 419 -20.32 10.83 27.29
C THR A 419 -19.68 12.21 27.40
N LYS A 420 -19.64 12.99 26.30
CA LYS A 420 -19.00 14.31 26.20
C LYS A 420 -17.52 14.30 26.59
N LYS A 421 -16.85 13.16 26.47
CA LYS A 421 -15.42 12.99 26.76
C LYS A 421 -14.55 13.28 25.55
N VAL A 422 -15.15 13.25 24.35
CA VAL A 422 -14.48 13.52 23.08
C VAL A 422 -15.31 14.53 22.29
N ASP A 423 -14.65 15.56 21.78
CA ASP A 423 -15.24 16.48 20.83
C ASP A 423 -15.21 15.87 19.42
N MET A 424 -16.38 15.75 18.80
CA MET A 424 -16.56 15.11 17.49
C MET A 424 -15.75 15.82 16.40
N LEU A 425 -15.83 17.15 16.33
CA LEU A 425 -15.18 17.93 15.30
C LEU A 425 -13.67 17.91 15.49
N HIS A 426 -13.20 18.02 16.73
CA HIS A 426 -11.78 17.93 17.05
C HIS A 426 -11.20 16.58 16.62
N LEU A 427 -11.87 15.47 16.94
CA LEU A 427 -11.41 14.14 16.53
C LEU A 427 -11.32 14.03 15.00
N ILE A 428 -12.39 14.42 14.30
CA ILE A 428 -12.47 14.32 12.84
C ILE A 428 -11.42 15.22 12.16
N GLU A 429 -11.20 16.44 12.66
CA GLU A 429 -10.32 17.41 12.02
C GLU A 429 -8.84 17.27 12.41
N LYS A 430 -8.55 16.85 13.64
CA LYS A 430 -7.18 16.89 14.21
C LYS A 430 -6.58 15.52 14.43
N ASP A 431 -7.40 14.51 14.70
CA ASP A 431 -6.89 13.20 15.12
C ASP A 431 -6.89 12.19 13.97
N ILE A 432 -7.77 12.36 12.98
CA ILE A 432 -7.72 11.60 11.73
C ILE A 432 -6.67 12.22 10.80
N GLU A 433 -5.72 11.40 10.36
CA GLU A 433 -4.68 11.81 9.40
C GLU A 433 -5.19 11.82 7.96
N TRP A 434 -6.06 12.78 7.62
CA TRP A 434 -6.54 12.98 6.24
C TRP A 434 -5.45 13.01 5.18
N PRO A 435 -4.27 13.65 5.39
CA PRO A 435 -3.20 13.61 4.40
C PRO A 435 -2.71 12.19 4.10
N THR A 436 -2.68 11.31 5.10
CA THR A 436 -2.29 9.91 4.96
C THR A 436 -3.36 9.15 4.17
N LEU A 437 -4.65 9.27 4.52
CA LEU A 437 -5.74 8.62 3.77
C LEU A 437 -5.81 9.06 2.30
N MET A 438 -5.71 10.37 2.04
CA MET A 438 -5.67 10.91 0.68
C MET A 438 -4.45 10.42 -0.10
N PHE A 439 -3.29 10.30 0.57
CA PHE A 439 -2.09 9.79 -0.06
C PHE A 439 -2.29 8.37 -0.58
N PHE A 440 -2.87 7.46 0.21
CA PHE A 440 -3.17 6.09 -0.25
C PHE A 440 -4.12 6.07 -1.43
N ILE A 441 -5.21 6.86 -1.38
CA ILE A 441 -6.18 6.94 -2.48
C ILE A 441 -5.49 7.31 -3.79
N PHE A 442 -4.70 8.39 -3.80
CA PHE A 442 -4.04 8.85 -5.03
C PHE A 442 -2.87 7.96 -5.45
N LEU A 443 -2.17 7.34 -4.48
CA LEU A 443 -1.12 6.37 -4.76
C LEU A 443 -1.70 5.12 -5.44
N PHE A 444 -2.83 4.60 -4.98
CA PHE A 444 -3.50 3.47 -5.62
C PHE A 444 -3.94 3.78 -7.05
N ILE A 445 -4.46 4.98 -7.29
CA ILE A 445 -4.79 5.45 -8.64
C ILE A 445 -3.52 5.48 -9.52
N LEU A 446 -2.41 6.00 -9.00
CA LEU A 446 -1.13 6.04 -9.71
C LEU A 446 -0.61 4.63 -10.06
N VAL A 447 -0.65 3.71 -9.08
CA VAL A 447 -0.22 2.32 -9.26
C VAL A 447 -1.11 1.60 -10.27
N GLY A 448 -2.43 1.74 -10.15
CA GLY A 448 -3.39 1.16 -11.09
C GLY A 448 -3.18 1.67 -12.52
N ALA A 449 -2.84 2.94 -12.71
CA ALA A 449 -2.53 3.49 -14.03
C ALA A 449 -1.30 2.84 -14.68
N VAL A 450 -0.20 2.66 -13.94
CA VAL A 450 1.01 2.02 -14.48
C VAL A 450 0.87 0.51 -14.64
N GLU A 451 0.01 -0.13 -13.84
CA GLU A 451 -0.42 -1.52 -14.00
C GLU A 451 -1.21 -1.70 -15.31
N GLN A 452 -2.20 -0.83 -15.55
CA GLN A 452 -2.98 -0.84 -16.78
C GLN A 452 -2.12 -0.53 -18.01
N ALA A 453 -1.10 0.31 -17.88
CA ALA A 453 -0.12 0.55 -18.94
C ALA A 453 0.83 -0.64 -19.19
N GLY A 454 1.09 -1.49 -18.19
CA GLY A 454 1.96 -2.67 -18.29
C GLY A 454 3.41 -2.44 -17.87
N LEU A 455 3.72 -1.35 -17.15
CA LEU A 455 5.05 -1.11 -16.58
C LEU A 455 5.41 -2.19 -15.55
N LEU A 456 4.47 -2.52 -14.66
CA LEU A 456 4.69 -3.49 -13.59
C LEU A 456 4.94 -4.90 -14.14
N ALA A 457 4.20 -5.27 -15.20
CA ALA A 457 4.41 -6.52 -15.93
C ALA A 457 5.84 -6.64 -16.52
N LEU A 458 6.38 -5.54 -17.07
CA LEU A 458 7.74 -5.50 -17.59
C LEU A 458 8.79 -5.74 -16.48
N ILE A 459 8.58 -5.14 -15.32
CA ILE A 459 9.48 -5.33 -14.16
C ILE A 459 9.39 -6.79 -13.67
N ALA A 460 8.19 -7.36 -13.62
CA ALA A 460 7.98 -8.73 -13.21
C ALA A 460 8.67 -9.74 -14.16
N ASP A 461 8.57 -9.53 -15.48
CA ASP A 461 9.29 -10.33 -16.48
C ASP A 461 10.82 -10.22 -16.31
N TRP A 462 11.32 -9.03 -15.99
CA TRP A 462 12.74 -8.81 -15.74
C TRP A 462 13.23 -9.58 -14.51
N ILE A 463 12.47 -9.56 -13.41
CA ILE A 463 12.77 -10.35 -12.20
C ILE A 463 12.73 -11.84 -12.50
N LEU A 464 11.73 -12.31 -13.25
CA LEU A 464 11.58 -13.73 -13.63
C LEU A 464 12.76 -14.21 -14.48
N HIS A 465 13.20 -13.41 -15.46
CA HIS A 465 14.37 -13.71 -16.28
C HIS A 465 15.66 -13.75 -15.46
N LEU A 466 15.84 -12.79 -14.54
CA LEU A 466 17.01 -12.74 -13.67
C LEU A 466 17.05 -13.92 -12.68
N SER A 467 15.90 -14.32 -12.16
CA SER A 467 15.80 -15.46 -11.25
C SER A 467 15.85 -16.82 -11.95
N LYS A 468 15.72 -16.85 -13.28
CA LYS A 468 15.59 -18.07 -14.09
C LYS A 468 14.48 -18.99 -13.58
N GLY A 469 13.42 -18.42 -12.99
CA GLY A 469 12.33 -19.17 -12.36
C GLY A 469 12.70 -19.84 -11.02
N SER A 470 13.88 -19.57 -10.46
CA SER A 470 14.28 -20.12 -9.16
C SER A 470 13.59 -19.38 -8.02
N PHE A 471 12.82 -20.14 -7.21
CA PHE A 471 12.21 -19.63 -5.99
C PHE A 471 13.22 -18.92 -5.07
N PHE A 472 14.37 -19.55 -4.81
CA PHE A 472 15.39 -18.99 -3.91
C PHE A 472 15.89 -17.63 -4.40
N ILE A 473 16.19 -17.51 -5.69
CA ILE A 473 16.70 -16.27 -6.28
C ILE A 473 15.60 -15.20 -6.26
N SER A 474 14.37 -15.55 -6.62
CA SER A 474 13.24 -14.60 -6.59
C SER A 474 12.92 -14.10 -5.19
N MET A 475 12.87 -14.99 -4.19
CA MET A 475 12.66 -14.62 -2.79
C MET A 475 13.77 -13.69 -2.30
N THR A 476 15.03 -14.02 -2.62
CA THR A 476 16.19 -13.19 -2.27
C THR A 476 16.14 -11.83 -2.95
N LEU A 477 15.80 -11.79 -4.25
CA LEU A 477 15.66 -10.54 -5.01
C LEU A 477 14.56 -9.66 -4.40
N ILE A 478 13.38 -10.23 -4.14
CA ILE A 478 12.27 -9.48 -3.55
C ILE A 478 12.68 -8.93 -2.18
N LEU A 479 13.24 -9.77 -1.29
CA LEU A 479 13.65 -9.33 0.05
C LEU A 479 14.67 -8.21 0.00
N TRP A 480 15.76 -8.38 -0.75
CA TRP A 480 16.88 -7.42 -0.75
C TRP A 480 16.59 -6.16 -1.57
N VAL A 481 15.91 -6.28 -2.71
CA VAL A 481 15.47 -5.10 -3.46
C VAL A 481 14.46 -4.31 -2.63
N ALA A 482 13.50 -4.98 -1.98
CA ALA A 482 12.58 -4.30 -1.08
C ALA A 482 13.30 -3.62 0.08
N ALA A 483 14.24 -4.30 0.73
CA ALA A 483 15.02 -3.74 1.82
C ALA A 483 15.81 -2.49 1.42
N LEU A 484 16.56 -2.58 0.31
CA LEU A 484 17.41 -1.50 -0.14
C LEU A 484 16.60 -0.33 -0.70
N MET A 485 15.57 -0.59 -1.50
CA MET A 485 14.72 0.47 -2.04
C MET A 485 13.93 1.17 -0.94
N SER A 486 13.34 0.40 -0.02
CA SER A 486 12.61 0.93 1.14
C SER A 486 13.52 1.67 2.14
N ALA A 487 14.83 1.43 2.11
CA ALA A 487 15.76 2.26 2.89
C ALA A 487 15.84 3.69 2.37
N PHE A 488 15.62 3.93 1.07
CA PHE A 488 15.75 5.26 0.45
C PHE A 488 14.42 5.85 -0.03
N VAL A 489 13.36 5.07 0.04
CA VAL A 489 12.01 5.47 -0.35
C VAL A 489 11.04 5.01 0.71
N ASP A 490 10.03 5.80 0.99
CA ASP A 490 8.95 5.43 1.91
C ASP A 490 8.43 4.01 1.57
N ASN A 491 8.34 3.17 2.60
CA ASN A 491 7.93 1.77 2.52
C ASN A 491 6.52 1.60 1.90
N ILE A 492 5.65 2.59 2.01
CA ILE A 492 4.28 2.57 1.49
C ILE A 492 4.22 2.58 -0.05
N PRO A 493 4.70 3.64 -0.75
CA PRO A 493 4.65 3.69 -2.21
C PRO A 493 5.48 2.60 -2.87
N PHE A 494 6.58 2.18 -2.25
CA PHE A 494 7.34 1.03 -2.72
C PHE A 494 6.49 -0.24 -2.71
N THR A 495 5.88 -0.58 -1.57
CA THR A 495 5.07 -1.80 -1.44
C THR A 495 3.92 -1.82 -2.45
N ALA A 496 3.22 -0.69 -2.62
CA ALA A 496 2.13 -0.55 -3.57
C ALA A 496 2.51 -0.98 -5.00
N THR A 497 3.69 -0.56 -5.47
CA THR A 497 4.18 -0.95 -6.81
C THR A 497 4.58 -2.41 -6.92
N MET A 498 5.01 -3.01 -5.81
CA MET A 498 5.46 -4.39 -5.78
C MET A 498 4.30 -5.38 -5.68
N LEU A 499 3.10 -4.97 -5.24
CA LEU A 499 1.97 -5.90 -5.08
C LEU A 499 1.67 -6.66 -6.38
N PRO A 500 1.44 -6.00 -7.54
CA PRO A 500 1.11 -6.73 -8.77
C PRO A 500 2.29 -7.56 -9.28
N ILE A 501 3.52 -7.09 -9.05
CA ILE A 501 4.76 -7.79 -9.41
C ILE A 501 4.87 -9.11 -8.63
N VAL A 502 4.74 -9.04 -7.31
CA VAL A 502 4.81 -10.22 -6.43
C VAL A 502 3.63 -11.14 -6.69
N ALA A 503 2.43 -10.62 -6.93
CA ALA A 503 1.26 -11.43 -7.28
C ALA A 503 1.49 -12.27 -8.54
N TYR A 504 2.05 -11.68 -9.59
CA TYR A 504 2.39 -12.42 -10.79
C TYR A 504 3.48 -13.47 -10.51
N LEU A 505 4.57 -13.07 -9.86
CA LEU A 505 5.70 -13.96 -9.55
C LEU A 505 5.26 -15.15 -8.68
N SER A 506 4.35 -14.92 -7.72
CA SER A 506 3.78 -15.97 -6.87
C SER A 506 2.91 -16.98 -7.62
N LYS A 507 2.37 -16.62 -8.79
CA LYS A 507 1.60 -17.55 -9.66
C LYS A 507 2.51 -18.38 -10.56
N VAL A 508 3.62 -17.81 -11.04
CA VAL A 508 4.47 -18.44 -12.07
C VAL A 508 5.69 -19.17 -11.52
N ILE A 509 6.15 -18.83 -10.31
CA ILE A 509 7.29 -19.48 -9.68
C ILE A 509 6.80 -20.68 -8.87
N PRO A 510 7.25 -21.90 -9.17
CA PRO A 510 6.87 -23.06 -8.37
C PRO A 510 7.39 -22.95 -6.93
N GLY A 511 6.53 -23.26 -5.95
CA GLY A 511 6.88 -23.26 -4.52
C GLY A 511 7.03 -21.88 -3.90
N SER A 512 6.56 -20.82 -4.56
CA SER A 512 6.53 -19.46 -4.00
C SER A 512 5.52 -19.28 -2.88
N GLU A 513 4.36 -19.94 -2.99
CA GLU A 513 3.20 -19.83 -2.07
C GLU A 513 3.05 -18.41 -1.51
N ASN A 514 2.92 -18.24 -0.20
CA ASN A 514 2.89 -16.93 0.43
C ASN A 514 4.28 -16.38 0.78
N THR A 515 5.35 -17.16 0.56
CA THR A 515 6.71 -16.75 0.97
C THR A 515 7.21 -15.51 0.26
N LEU A 516 6.81 -15.25 -0.99
CA LEU A 516 7.19 -14.00 -1.67
C LEU A 516 6.47 -12.77 -1.08
N TRP A 517 5.27 -12.95 -0.54
CA TRP A 517 4.56 -11.90 0.20
C TRP A 517 5.28 -11.59 1.52
N TRP A 518 5.73 -12.62 2.23
CA TRP A 518 6.54 -12.46 3.45
C TRP A 518 7.90 -11.81 3.17
N ALA A 519 8.54 -12.14 2.04
CA ALA A 519 9.76 -11.48 1.60
C ALA A 519 9.54 -9.99 1.32
N LEU A 520 8.42 -9.63 0.68
CA LEU A 520 8.07 -8.23 0.45
C LEU A 520 7.78 -7.50 1.76
N ALA A 521 6.98 -8.09 2.66
CA ALA A 521 6.63 -7.50 3.96
C ALA A 521 7.90 -7.24 4.80
N LEU A 522 8.73 -8.27 5.01
CA LEU A 522 9.97 -8.15 5.78
C LEU A 522 10.94 -7.17 5.12
N GLY A 523 11.10 -7.25 3.80
CA GLY A 523 11.99 -6.37 3.06
C GLY A 523 11.56 -4.91 3.14
N ALA A 524 10.29 -4.61 2.87
CA ALA A 524 9.77 -3.25 2.91
C ALA A 524 9.82 -2.66 4.33
N CYS A 525 9.32 -3.38 5.34
CA CYS A 525 9.24 -2.85 6.69
C CYS A 525 10.61 -2.77 7.38
N PHE A 526 11.46 -3.80 7.27
CA PHE A 526 12.78 -3.75 7.89
C PHE A 526 13.72 -2.86 7.09
N GLY A 527 13.58 -2.78 5.77
CA GLY A 527 14.30 -1.83 4.91
C GLY A 527 14.11 -0.38 5.34
N GLY A 528 12.90 -0.02 5.75
CA GLY A 528 12.58 1.31 6.26
C GLY A 528 13.41 1.75 7.47
N ASN A 529 14.07 0.82 8.17
CA ASN A 529 15.02 1.12 9.25
C ASN A 529 16.36 1.67 8.76
N GLY A 530 16.69 1.57 7.47
CA GLY A 530 18.01 1.93 6.95
C GLY A 530 18.33 3.41 7.03
N THR A 531 17.34 4.29 6.83
CA THR A 531 17.54 5.75 6.80
C THR A 531 16.36 6.52 7.40
N ILE A 532 16.51 7.85 7.54
CA ILE A 532 15.46 8.72 8.09
C ILE A 532 14.20 8.72 7.22
N ILE A 533 14.35 8.64 5.89
CA ILE A 533 13.24 8.75 4.94
C ILE A 533 12.60 7.38 4.59
N GLY A 534 13.21 6.28 5.01
CA GLY A 534 12.74 4.94 4.67
C GLY A 534 11.40 4.56 5.32
N ALA A 535 11.07 5.19 6.45
CA ALA A 535 9.78 4.99 7.11
C ALA A 535 9.23 6.32 7.63
N SER A 536 7.92 6.49 7.53
CA SER A 536 7.22 7.69 8.02
C SER A 536 7.47 7.94 9.52
N ALA A 537 7.51 6.88 10.33
CA ALA A 537 7.78 6.96 11.76
C ALA A 537 9.17 7.55 12.05
N ASN A 538 10.17 7.28 11.21
CA ASN A 538 11.53 7.82 11.33
C ASN A 538 11.52 9.34 11.11
N VAL A 539 10.91 9.80 10.01
CA VAL A 539 10.80 11.23 9.67
C VAL A 539 10.10 12.00 10.79
N VAL A 540 8.97 11.48 11.26
CA VAL A 540 8.17 12.13 12.32
C VAL A 540 8.93 12.19 13.64
N THR A 541 9.55 11.08 14.06
CA THR A 541 10.34 11.02 15.31
C THR A 541 11.50 12.02 15.26
N MET A 542 12.24 12.04 14.15
CA MET A 542 13.38 12.95 13.97
C MET A 542 12.95 14.40 13.84
N GLY A 543 11.81 14.68 13.20
CA GLY A 543 11.23 16.03 13.13
C GLY A 543 10.83 16.57 14.50
N ILE A 544 10.23 15.74 15.36
CA ILE A 544 9.93 16.12 16.75
C ILE A 544 11.23 16.34 17.54
N ALA A 545 12.21 15.45 17.41
CA ALA A 545 13.50 15.61 18.08
C ALA A 545 14.21 16.92 17.68
N GLU A 546 14.20 17.24 16.39
CA GLU A 546 14.74 18.49 15.84
C GLU A 546 14.01 19.71 16.37
N SER A 547 12.67 19.68 16.46
CA SER A 547 11.88 20.78 17.03
C SER A 547 12.24 21.09 18.49
N LYS A 548 12.77 20.10 19.23
CA LYS A 548 13.27 20.24 20.60
C LYS A 548 14.79 20.49 20.68
N GLY A 549 15.45 20.79 19.56
CA GLY A 549 16.88 21.13 19.49
C GLY A 549 17.82 19.94 19.29
N TYR A 550 17.31 18.72 19.14
CA TYR A 550 18.11 17.51 18.94
C TYR A 550 18.13 17.11 17.48
N ARG A 551 19.07 17.69 16.73
CA ARG A 551 19.26 17.41 15.31
C ARG A 551 20.19 16.23 15.09
N ILE A 552 19.80 15.34 14.17
CA ILE A 552 20.68 14.32 13.59
C ILE A 552 20.73 14.53 12.07
N SER A 553 21.91 14.40 11.47
CA SER A 553 22.03 14.43 10.02
C SER A 553 21.59 13.10 9.41
N PHE A 554 21.17 13.12 8.14
CA PHE A 554 20.83 11.90 7.39
C PHE A 554 21.94 10.84 7.49
N GLY A 555 23.20 11.23 7.24
CA GLY A 555 24.35 10.33 7.35
C GLY A 555 24.63 9.87 8.79
N GLY A 556 24.31 10.70 9.79
CA GLY A 556 24.42 10.32 11.21
C GLY A 556 23.46 9.21 11.58
N PHE A 557 22.18 9.35 11.21
CA PHE A 557 21.17 8.32 11.43
C PHE A 557 21.51 7.04 10.68
N MET A 558 21.84 7.16 9.38
CA MET A 558 22.18 6.02 8.53
C MET A 558 23.36 5.21 9.10
N LYS A 559 24.43 5.88 9.58
CA LYS A 559 25.55 5.19 10.24
C LYS A 559 25.14 4.35 11.44
N THR A 560 24.08 4.74 12.15
CA THR A 560 23.59 4.03 13.34
C THR A 560 22.49 3.02 13.04
N ALA A 561 21.64 3.25 12.04
CA ALA A 561 20.44 2.44 11.80
C ALA A 561 20.64 1.43 10.64
N PHE A 562 21.38 1.80 9.61
CA PHE A 562 21.67 0.95 8.45
C PHE A 562 22.39 -0.36 8.82
N PRO A 563 23.38 -0.40 9.74
CA PRO A 563 23.98 -1.67 10.15
C PRO A 563 22.96 -2.63 10.78
N TYR A 564 22.03 -2.10 11.60
CA TYR A 564 20.96 -2.92 12.17
C TYR A 564 20.00 -3.43 11.08
N MET A 565 19.64 -2.60 10.10
CA MET A 565 18.85 -3.02 8.94
C MET A 565 19.50 -4.21 8.21
N ILE A 566 20.81 -4.17 7.95
CA ILE A 566 21.51 -5.29 7.29
C ILE A 566 21.47 -6.56 8.16
N ILE A 567 21.70 -6.42 9.48
CA ILE A 567 21.62 -7.55 10.41
C ILE A 567 20.20 -8.15 10.40
N SER A 568 19.16 -7.34 10.51
CA SER A 568 17.78 -7.84 10.56
C SER A 568 17.36 -8.48 9.23
N ILE A 569 17.75 -7.91 8.09
CA ILE A 569 17.48 -8.50 6.76
C ILE A 569 18.23 -9.83 6.58
N LEU A 570 19.45 -9.97 7.09
CA LEU A 570 20.15 -11.26 7.08
C LEU A 570 19.42 -12.32 7.91
N ILE A 571 18.89 -11.94 9.08
CA ILE A 571 18.07 -12.85 9.90
C ILE A 571 16.80 -13.24 9.12
N CYS A 572 16.13 -12.29 8.46
CA CYS A 572 14.97 -12.56 7.60
C CYS A 572 15.30 -13.50 6.44
N GLN A 573 16.44 -13.31 5.76
CA GLN A 573 16.87 -14.18 4.67
C GLN A 573 17.01 -15.61 5.15
N VAL A 574 17.71 -15.84 6.27
CA VAL A 574 17.87 -17.18 6.86
C VAL A 574 16.52 -17.76 7.26
N TRP A 575 15.65 -16.95 7.89
CA TRP A 575 14.32 -17.35 8.30
C TRP A 575 13.46 -17.85 7.12
N LEU A 576 13.39 -17.09 6.03
CA LEU A 576 12.60 -17.44 4.85
C LEU A 576 13.14 -18.67 4.13
N ILE A 577 14.46 -18.91 4.15
CA ILE A 577 15.04 -20.12 3.57
C ILE A 577 14.65 -21.37 4.37
N VAL A 578 14.70 -21.28 5.70
CA VAL A 578 14.56 -22.41 6.62
C VAL A 578 13.09 -22.76 6.88
N PHE A 579 12.27 -21.77 7.23
CA PHE A 579 10.92 -22.00 7.73
C PHE A 579 9.85 -21.97 6.65
N ARG A 580 10.06 -21.18 5.58
CA ARG A 580 9.12 -21.02 4.45
C ARG A 580 7.65 -20.99 4.90
N PRO A 581 7.25 -20.00 5.70
CA PRO A 581 5.88 -19.94 6.17
C PRO A 581 4.92 -19.92 4.97
N GLY A 582 4.01 -20.90 4.99
CA GLY A 582 3.04 -21.18 3.94
C GLY A 582 2.01 -20.08 3.77
#